data_AF-A0A975JAC1-F1
#
_entry.id   AF-A0A975JAC1-F1
#
_cell.length_a   1.000
_cell.length_b   1.000
_cell.length_c   1.000
_cell.angle_alpha   90.00
_cell.angle_beta   90.00
_cell.angle_gamma   90.00
#
_symmetry.space_group_name_H-M   'P 1'
#
loop_
_entity.id
_entity.type
_entity.pdbx_description
1 polymer ?
#
loop_
_entity_poly.entity_id
_entity_poly.type
_entity_poly.pdbx_seq_one_letter_code
_entity_poly.pdbx_strand_id
1 'polypeptide(L)'
;MTNTNTALKYTNNILTHGNLGCDDYTMKFYDSDSLISELNRREQNTFRVTVDTKAIEFLTIDQLLSHGYQLKMTAQQDAIDESRVFAKVNDMIYPISLNSFVSIKSRIDIYGKGLLDLSDKTLKLVLNELISQIDKVMIVIIDNKIRAIFSAANGGYKPIPANELLKTTLDTLGERVKNIKFEVACMDYDYMYVKMLFPDEKETLQNLYNKDEDYIPGIMIKTSDTGFSANEINPIWKIGSTTVVFEQPHESVRMIHRGQNANIDTIKDDVPNIFVKLRDTIKLIKKQMQYKVKYPQLTLDNACYKLKLGKKDTRYIQDKFNLFLFMNPDKEITGYDLTKLFVEMANEIKDEGKQAVLESIAGKAFNLNYEKLDKELN
;
A
#
# COMPACT_ATOMS: atom_id res chain seq x y z
N MET A 1 -39.29 -9.18 -19.06
CA MET A 1 -38.03 -9.94 -18.96
C MET A 1 -37.13 -9.17 -18.03
N THR A 2 -37.01 -9.69 -16.81
CA THR A 2 -36.41 -9.04 -15.65
C THR A 2 -34.89 -9.12 -15.71
N ASN A 3 -34.24 -7.95 -15.73
CA ASN A 3 -32.81 -7.81 -15.50
C ASN A 3 -32.50 -8.16 -14.04
N THR A 4 -31.92 -9.34 -13.82
CA THR A 4 -31.33 -9.74 -12.55
C THR A 4 -29.96 -9.10 -12.41
N ASN A 5 -29.96 -7.91 -11.80
CA ASN A 5 -28.76 -7.32 -11.23
C ASN A 5 -28.41 -8.15 -9.98
N THR A 6 -27.60 -9.18 -10.18
CA THR A 6 -27.23 -10.12 -9.12
C THR A 6 -26.09 -9.51 -8.34
N ALA A 7 -26.43 -8.65 -7.38
CA ALA A 7 -25.49 -8.25 -6.34
C ALA A 7 -25.05 -9.51 -5.59
N LEU A 8 -23.85 -9.99 -5.90
CA LEU A 8 -23.20 -11.08 -5.18
C LEU A 8 -22.85 -10.58 -3.78
N LYS A 9 -23.80 -10.71 -2.85
CA LYS A 9 -23.54 -10.68 -1.42
C LYS A 9 -22.77 -11.94 -1.05
N TYR A 10 -21.45 -11.88 -1.16
CA TYR A 10 -20.58 -12.77 -0.39
C TYR A 10 -20.43 -12.14 1.00
N THR A 11 -20.87 -12.88 2.00
CA THR A 11 -20.83 -12.54 3.44
C THR A 11 -19.52 -11.84 3.81
N ASN A 12 -19.64 -10.64 4.42
CA ASN A 12 -18.60 -9.75 4.95
C ASN A 12 -17.67 -8.99 3.97
N ASN A 13 -17.75 -9.23 2.66
CA ASN A 13 -16.97 -8.45 1.70
C ASN A 13 -17.76 -7.24 1.20
N ILE A 14 -17.08 -6.10 1.06
CA ILE A 14 -17.66 -4.90 0.46
C ILE A 14 -16.85 -4.58 -0.80
N LEU A 15 -17.46 -4.81 -1.97
CA LEU A 15 -17.03 -4.15 -3.20
C LEU A 15 -17.22 -2.66 -2.99
N THR A 16 -16.13 -1.90 -2.98
CA THR A 16 -16.20 -0.46 -2.72
C THR A 16 -16.36 0.31 -4.03
N HIS A 17 -15.65 -0.10 -5.09
CA HIS A 17 -15.65 0.55 -6.40
C HIS A 17 -15.35 -0.45 -7.53
N GLY A 18 -15.79 -0.10 -8.74
CA GLY A 18 -15.45 -0.80 -9.99
C GLY A 18 -16.12 -2.14 -10.22
N ASN A 19 -15.99 -2.66 -11.44
CA ASN A 19 -16.33 -4.03 -11.77
C ASN A 19 -15.06 -4.89 -11.91
N LEU A 20 -15.20 -6.21 -11.78
CA LEU A 20 -14.06 -7.14 -11.93
C LEU A 20 -13.35 -6.92 -13.27
N GLY A 21 -12.03 -6.71 -13.24
CA GLY A 21 -11.20 -6.40 -14.41
C GLY A 21 -11.03 -4.91 -14.71
N CYS A 22 -11.79 -4.01 -14.08
CA CYS A 22 -11.63 -2.56 -14.23
C CYS A 22 -10.44 -2.04 -13.39
N ASP A 23 -9.88 -0.89 -13.78
CA ASP A 23 -8.75 -0.26 -13.09
C ASP A 23 -9.15 0.30 -11.73
N ASP A 24 -10.42 0.64 -11.53
CA ASP A 24 -10.98 1.16 -10.27
C ASP A 24 -11.50 0.07 -9.31
N TYR A 25 -11.36 -1.21 -9.68
CA TYR A 25 -11.81 -2.34 -8.87
C TYR A 25 -11.12 -2.36 -7.50
N THR A 26 -11.92 -2.19 -6.45
CA THR A 26 -11.44 -2.16 -5.07
C THR A 26 -12.38 -2.93 -4.15
N MET A 27 -11.80 -3.76 -3.27
CA MET A 27 -12.52 -4.55 -2.27
C MET A 27 -12.02 -4.28 -0.86
N LYS A 28 -12.94 -4.38 0.09
CA LYS A 28 -12.68 -4.33 1.53
C LYS A 28 -13.17 -5.61 2.21
N PHE A 29 -12.37 -6.09 3.16
CA PHE A 29 -12.60 -7.33 3.89
C PHE A 29 -12.53 -7.06 5.39
N TYR A 30 -13.32 -7.80 6.16
CA TYR A 30 -13.38 -7.73 7.62
C TYR A 30 -13.11 -9.08 8.30
N ASP A 31 -12.82 -10.12 7.52
CA ASP A 31 -12.37 -11.41 7.99
C ASP A 31 -11.32 -11.98 7.03
N SER A 32 -10.49 -12.88 7.57
CA SER A 32 -9.37 -13.48 6.86
C SER A 32 -9.81 -14.51 5.82
N ASP A 33 -10.89 -15.25 6.05
CA ASP A 33 -11.32 -16.33 5.15
C ASP A 33 -11.75 -15.77 3.80
N SER A 34 -12.54 -14.69 3.83
CA SER A 34 -13.04 -14.03 2.64
C SER A 34 -11.92 -13.36 1.84
N LEU A 35 -10.93 -12.77 2.53
CA LEU A 35 -9.72 -12.25 1.89
C LEU A 35 -8.93 -13.38 1.23
N ILE A 36 -8.65 -14.47 1.95
CA ILE A 36 -7.88 -15.61 1.42
C ILE A 36 -8.58 -16.22 0.20
N SER A 37 -9.91 -16.35 0.24
CA SER A 37 -10.69 -16.82 -0.90
C SER A 37 -10.49 -15.94 -2.14
N GLU A 38 -10.54 -14.62 -1.98
CA GLU A 38 -10.34 -13.70 -3.10
C GLU A 38 -8.88 -13.69 -3.60
N LEU A 39 -7.90 -13.77 -2.70
CA LEU A 39 -6.49 -13.87 -3.10
C LEU A 39 -6.21 -15.16 -3.89
N ASN A 40 -6.81 -16.28 -3.48
CA ASN A 40 -6.72 -17.53 -4.24
C ASN A 40 -7.37 -17.41 -5.62
N ARG A 41 -8.56 -16.80 -5.72
CA ARG A 41 -9.24 -16.53 -7.00
C ARG A 41 -8.36 -15.66 -7.90
N ARG A 42 -7.81 -14.58 -7.37
CA ARG A 42 -6.93 -13.66 -8.10
C ARG A 42 -5.68 -14.35 -8.60
N GLU A 43 -5.01 -15.14 -7.77
CA GLU A 43 -3.80 -15.88 -8.16
C GLU A 43 -4.13 -16.92 -9.25
N GLN A 44 -5.25 -17.63 -9.15
CA GLN A 44 -5.73 -18.55 -10.20
C GLN A 44 -6.00 -17.84 -11.55
N ASN A 45 -6.36 -16.56 -11.51
CA ASN A 45 -6.59 -15.73 -12.70
C ASN A 45 -5.38 -14.84 -13.07
N THR A 46 -4.23 -15.07 -12.43
CA THR A 46 -2.99 -14.35 -12.71
C THR A 46 -2.07 -15.19 -13.60
N PHE A 47 -1.71 -14.64 -14.75
CA PHE A 47 -0.72 -15.21 -15.66
C PHE A 47 0.54 -14.36 -15.64
N ARG A 48 1.68 -14.98 -15.37
CA ARG A 48 3.00 -14.35 -15.42
C ARG A 48 3.77 -15.02 -16.55
N VAL A 49 3.95 -14.30 -17.65
CA VAL A 49 4.52 -14.86 -18.89
C VAL A 49 5.78 -14.10 -19.27
N THR A 50 6.88 -14.82 -19.49
CA THR A 50 8.09 -14.27 -20.09
C THR A 50 7.97 -14.34 -21.61
N VAL A 51 8.12 -13.21 -22.27
CA VAL A 51 8.02 -13.08 -23.72
C VAL A 51 9.23 -12.35 -24.31
N ASP A 52 9.63 -12.76 -25.51
CA ASP A 52 10.50 -11.96 -26.38
C ASP A 52 9.71 -10.73 -26.82
N THR A 53 10.28 -9.54 -26.63
CA THR A 53 9.55 -8.30 -26.88
C THR A 53 9.27 -8.08 -28.37
N LYS A 54 10.03 -8.71 -29.26
CA LYS A 54 9.79 -8.66 -30.71
C LYS A 54 8.49 -9.35 -31.10
N ALA A 55 7.96 -10.21 -30.21
CA ALA A 55 6.65 -10.83 -30.38
C ALA A 55 5.51 -10.04 -29.72
N ILE A 56 5.81 -8.91 -29.06
CA ILE A 56 4.79 -8.00 -28.51
C ILE A 56 4.44 -6.99 -29.59
N GLU A 57 3.14 -6.86 -29.86
CA GLU A 57 2.62 -5.79 -30.70
C GLU A 57 1.59 -4.98 -29.92
N PHE A 58 1.86 -3.70 -29.71
CA PHE A 58 0.89 -2.74 -29.20
C PHE A 58 -0.05 -2.29 -30.33
N LEU A 59 -1.34 -2.23 -30.01
CA LEU A 59 -2.44 -1.94 -30.93
C LEU A 59 -3.36 -0.84 -30.34
N THR A 60 -3.99 -0.06 -31.22
CA THR A 60 -5.11 0.82 -30.83
C THR A 60 -6.44 0.10 -30.97
N ILE A 61 -7.51 0.65 -30.37
CA ILE A 61 -8.87 0.11 -30.52
C ILE A 61 -9.31 0.03 -32.00
N ASP A 62 -9.02 1.05 -32.81
CA ASP A 62 -9.33 1.06 -34.24
C ASP A 62 -8.67 -0.08 -35.00
N GLN A 63 -7.45 -0.45 -34.62
CA GLN A 63 -6.74 -1.59 -35.21
C GLN A 63 -7.39 -2.91 -34.81
N LEU A 64 -7.85 -3.03 -33.56
CA LEU A 64 -8.58 -4.22 -33.13
C LEU A 64 -9.86 -4.44 -33.93
N LEU A 65 -10.66 -3.38 -34.05
CA LEU A 65 -11.93 -3.42 -34.77
C LEU A 65 -11.75 -3.71 -36.26
N SER A 66 -10.76 -3.09 -36.90
CA SER A 66 -10.50 -3.28 -38.34
C SER A 66 -9.95 -4.66 -38.71
N HIS A 67 -9.17 -5.29 -37.83
CA HIS A 67 -8.56 -6.60 -38.09
C HIS A 67 -9.45 -7.78 -37.67
N GLY A 68 -10.62 -7.51 -37.07
CA GLY A 68 -11.52 -8.55 -36.57
C GLY A 68 -10.92 -9.33 -35.40
N TYR A 69 -9.99 -8.72 -34.66
CA TYR A 69 -9.35 -9.36 -33.53
C TYR A 69 -10.36 -9.60 -32.41
N GLN A 70 -10.38 -10.82 -31.87
CA GLN A 70 -11.19 -11.15 -30.70
C GLN A 70 -10.37 -10.91 -29.44
N LEU A 71 -10.88 -10.02 -28.58
CA LEU A 71 -10.40 -9.93 -27.21
C LEU A 71 -10.75 -11.23 -26.48
N LYS A 72 -9.87 -11.67 -25.59
CA LYS A 72 -10.14 -12.86 -24.77
C LYS A 72 -11.45 -12.61 -24.01
N MET A 73 -12.46 -13.45 -24.27
CA MET A 73 -13.91 -13.28 -24.02
C MET A 73 -14.37 -13.00 -22.58
N THR A 74 -13.46 -12.67 -21.66
CA THR A 74 -13.72 -12.44 -20.24
C THR A 74 -13.30 -11.05 -19.77
N ALA A 75 -12.68 -10.22 -20.62
CA ALA A 75 -12.54 -8.80 -20.33
C ALA A 75 -13.93 -8.14 -20.40
N GLN A 76 -14.38 -7.55 -19.30
CA GLN A 76 -15.63 -6.79 -19.29
C GLN A 76 -15.53 -5.56 -20.18
N GLN A 77 -16.64 -5.13 -20.79
CA GLN A 77 -16.65 -3.97 -21.71
C GLN A 77 -16.04 -2.73 -21.06
N ASP A 78 -16.36 -2.47 -19.80
CA ASP A 78 -15.81 -1.34 -19.03
C ASP A 78 -14.26 -1.39 -18.96
N ALA A 79 -13.67 -2.58 -18.77
CA ALA A 79 -12.23 -2.74 -18.72
C ALA A 79 -11.54 -2.46 -20.07
N ILE A 80 -12.26 -2.68 -21.18
CA ILE A 80 -11.82 -2.35 -22.54
C ILE A 80 -11.89 -0.84 -22.75
N ASP A 81 -12.98 -0.20 -22.33
CA ASP A 81 -13.23 1.24 -22.51
C ASP A 81 -12.23 2.11 -21.73
N GLU A 82 -11.71 1.62 -20.61
CA GLU A 82 -10.61 2.24 -19.86
C GLU A 82 -9.24 2.16 -20.53
N SER A 83 -9.08 1.24 -21.48
CA SER A 83 -7.77 0.92 -22.07
C SER A 83 -7.50 1.77 -23.30
N ARG A 84 -6.38 2.48 -23.29
CA ARG A 84 -5.95 3.32 -24.42
C ARG A 84 -5.22 2.54 -25.51
N VAL A 85 -4.55 1.48 -25.10
CA VAL A 85 -3.77 0.59 -25.97
C VAL A 85 -3.97 -0.85 -25.51
N PHE A 86 -3.73 -1.76 -26.43
CA PHE A 86 -3.82 -3.20 -26.24
C PHE A 86 -2.48 -3.82 -26.60
N ALA A 87 -2.15 -4.99 -26.07
CA ALA A 87 -0.99 -5.74 -26.52
C ALA A 87 -1.39 -7.14 -26.98
N LYS A 88 -0.87 -7.52 -28.15
CA LYS A 88 -0.84 -8.89 -28.62
C LYS A 88 0.34 -9.61 -27.96
N VAL A 89 0.04 -10.67 -27.22
CA VAL A 89 0.98 -11.50 -26.45
C VAL A 89 0.64 -12.97 -26.73
N ASN A 90 1.55 -13.70 -27.37
CA ASN A 90 1.35 -15.11 -27.76
C ASN A 90 0.02 -15.33 -28.50
N ASP A 91 -0.25 -14.51 -29.53
CA ASP A 91 -1.47 -14.53 -30.34
C ASP A 91 -2.79 -14.23 -29.63
N MET A 92 -2.75 -13.85 -28.35
CA MET A 92 -3.89 -13.32 -27.61
C MET A 92 -3.75 -11.82 -27.42
N ILE A 93 -4.88 -11.11 -27.42
CA ILE A 93 -4.89 -9.66 -27.25
C ILE A 93 -5.50 -9.32 -25.90
N TYR A 94 -4.79 -8.47 -25.17
CA TYR A 94 -5.16 -8.04 -23.83
C TYR A 94 -5.28 -6.51 -23.76
N PRO A 95 -6.31 -5.98 -23.08
CA PRO A 95 -6.32 -4.58 -22.65
C PRO A 95 -5.14 -4.28 -21.73
N ILE A 96 -4.67 -3.03 -21.75
CA ILE A 96 -3.58 -2.56 -20.89
C ILE A 96 -4.14 -1.56 -19.88
N SER A 97 -3.92 -1.86 -18.60
CA SER A 97 -4.27 -0.96 -17.50
C SER A 97 -3.49 0.34 -17.56
N LEU A 98 -4.14 1.46 -17.20
CA LEU A 98 -3.47 2.75 -17.06
C LEU A 98 -2.39 2.69 -15.98
N ASN A 99 -2.61 1.93 -14.91
CA ASN A 99 -1.65 1.76 -13.82
C ASN A 99 -0.40 0.97 -14.24
N SER A 100 -0.52 0.09 -15.25
CA SER A 100 0.62 -0.66 -15.79
C SER A 100 1.72 0.25 -16.36
N PHE A 101 1.39 1.48 -16.76
CA PHE A 101 2.35 2.44 -17.28
C PHE A 101 3.43 2.83 -16.26
N VAL A 102 3.20 2.62 -14.97
CA VAL A 102 4.25 2.75 -13.94
C VAL A 102 5.41 1.79 -14.25
N SER A 103 5.08 0.53 -14.54
CA SER A 103 6.08 -0.49 -14.89
C SER A 103 6.62 -0.32 -16.31
N ILE A 104 5.75 -0.03 -17.29
CA ILE A 104 6.13 0.13 -18.71
C ILE A 104 7.15 1.25 -18.88
N LYS A 105 6.90 2.43 -18.30
CA LYS A 105 7.82 3.58 -18.33
C LYS A 105 9.22 3.22 -17.88
N SER A 106 9.32 2.43 -16.80
CA SER A 106 10.60 1.95 -16.29
C SER A 106 11.28 0.94 -17.24
N ARG A 107 10.54 0.26 -18.12
CA ARG A 107 11.12 -0.68 -19.09
C ARG A 107 11.65 0.02 -20.33
N ILE A 108 10.88 0.96 -20.87
CA ILE A 108 11.26 1.72 -22.07
C ILE A 108 12.09 2.98 -21.78
N ASP A 109 12.48 3.17 -20.52
CA ASP A 109 13.29 4.29 -20.02
C ASP A 109 12.73 5.69 -20.33
N ILE A 110 11.40 5.84 -20.30
CA ILE A 110 10.70 7.13 -20.44
C ILE A 110 10.00 7.49 -19.14
N TYR A 111 10.43 8.59 -18.51
CA TYR A 111 9.86 9.09 -17.26
C TYR A 111 9.03 10.36 -17.47
N GLY A 112 8.08 10.60 -16.57
CA GLY A 112 7.21 11.78 -16.58
C GLY A 112 5.82 11.54 -17.17
N LYS A 113 5.01 12.60 -17.20
CA LYS A 113 3.60 12.54 -17.65
C LYS A 113 3.43 12.57 -19.18
N GLY A 114 4.36 13.19 -19.90
CA GLY A 114 4.24 13.47 -21.34
C GLY A 114 4.00 12.24 -22.22
N LEU A 115 4.47 11.05 -21.82
CA LEU A 115 4.19 9.80 -22.53
C LEU A 115 2.67 9.52 -22.58
N LEU A 116 1.95 9.78 -21.49
CA LEU A 116 0.50 9.59 -21.43
C LEU A 116 -0.28 10.75 -22.05
N ASP A 117 0.37 11.88 -22.35
CA ASP A 117 -0.29 12.99 -23.04
C ASP A 117 -0.32 12.80 -24.57
N LEU A 118 0.40 11.80 -25.09
CA LEU A 118 0.42 11.44 -26.52
C LEU A 118 -0.95 10.93 -27.00
N SER A 119 -1.27 11.13 -28.28
CA SER A 119 -2.40 10.44 -28.92
C SER A 119 -2.21 8.92 -28.89
N ASP A 120 -3.27 8.13 -28.87
CA ASP A 120 -3.18 6.66 -28.79
C ASP A 120 -2.37 6.07 -29.96
N LYS A 121 -2.50 6.65 -31.16
CA LYS A 121 -1.70 6.28 -32.34
C LYS A 121 -0.20 6.53 -32.12
N THR A 122 0.16 7.71 -31.58
CA THR A 122 1.57 8.06 -31.31
C THR A 122 2.12 7.22 -30.16
N LEU A 123 1.35 7.04 -29.09
CA LEU A 123 1.70 6.23 -27.93
C LEU A 123 2.04 4.81 -28.37
N LYS A 124 1.17 4.17 -29.16
CA LYS A 124 1.40 2.84 -29.72
C LYS A 124 2.71 2.74 -30.51
N LEU A 125 3.01 3.73 -31.36
CA LEU A 125 4.26 3.74 -32.15
C LEU A 125 5.49 3.79 -31.23
N VAL A 126 5.49 4.69 -30.25
CA VAL A 126 6.58 4.82 -29.27
C VAL A 126 6.76 3.53 -28.47
N LEU A 127 5.66 2.90 -28.03
CA LEU A 127 5.71 1.65 -27.27
C LEU A 127 6.32 0.51 -28.10
N ASN A 128 5.87 0.32 -29.35
CA ASN A 128 6.39 -0.72 -30.25
C ASN A 128 7.88 -0.51 -30.57
N GLU A 129 8.28 0.73 -30.84
CA GLU A 129 9.67 1.05 -31.15
C GLU A 129 10.59 0.71 -29.97
N LEU A 130 10.25 1.17 -28.77
CA LEU A 130 11.13 1.05 -27.61
C LEU A 130 11.09 -0.32 -26.95
N ILE A 131 9.93 -0.98 -26.89
CA ILE A 131 9.86 -2.31 -26.28
C ILE A 131 10.70 -3.31 -27.06
N SER A 132 10.74 -3.19 -28.40
CA SER A 132 11.45 -4.11 -29.30
C SER A 132 12.97 -4.09 -29.14
N GLN A 133 13.51 -3.06 -28.49
CA GLN A 133 14.94 -2.91 -28.19
C GLN A 133 15.36 -3.70 -26.94
N ILE A 134 14.41 -4.21 -26.17
CA ILE A 134 14.64 -4.99 -24.95
C ILE A 134 14.54 -6.47 -25.29
N ASP A 135 15.44 -7.34 -24.83
CA ASP A 135 15.39 -8.77 -25.21
C ASP A 135 14.09 -9.47 -24.74
N LYS A 136 13.87 -9.50 -23.42
CA LYS A 136 12.72 -10.19 -22.82
C LYS A 136 12.12 -9.41 -21.67
N VAL A 137 10.81 -9.55 -21.53
CA VAL A 137 10.04 -8.98 -20.41
C VAL A 137 9.13 -10.04 -19.80
N MET A 138 8.78 -9.85 -18.53
CA MET A 138 7.72 -10.61 -17.87
C MET A 138 6.46 -9.75 -17.85
N ILE A 139 5.39 -10.23 -18.46
CA ILE A 139 4.08 -9.58 -18.44
C ILE A 139 3.24 -10.24 -17.34
N VAL A 140 2.63 -9.41 -16.50
CA VAL A 140 1.66 -9.82 -15.47
C VAL A 140 0.26 -9.47 -15.97
N ILE A 141 -0.55 -10.50 -16.18
CA ILE A 141 -1.93 -10.40 -16.63
C ILE A 141 -2.81 -10.89 -15.48
N ILE A 142 -3.75 -10.06 -15.03
CA ILE A 142 -4.70 -10.42 -13.96
C ILE A 142 -6.10 -10.18 -14.49
N ASP A 143 -6.98 -11.18 -14.37
CA ASP A 143 -8.37 -11.12 -14.86
C ASP A 143 -8.44 -10.64 -16.33
N ASN A 144 -7.50 -11.13 -17.16
CA ASN A 144 -7.36 -10.84 -18.59
C ASN A 144 -7.05 -9.38 -18.96
N LYS A 145 -6.47 -8.60 -18.05
CA LYS A 145 -5.91 -7.28 -18.34
C LYS A 145 -4.43 -7.24 -17.98
N ILE A 146 -3.60 -6.63 -18.82
CA ILE A 146 -2.17 -6.44 -18.53
C ILE A 146 -2.06 -5.39 -17.43
N ARG A 147 -1.48 -5.80 -16.30
CA ARG A 147 -1.30 -4.97 -15.10
C ARG A 147 0.14 -4.52 -14.89
N ALA A 148 1.12 -5.30 -15.36
CA ALA A 148 2.52 -4.88 -15.29
C ALA A 148 3.39 -5.52 -16.38
N ILE A 149 4.50 -4.83 -16.71
CA ILE A 149 5.58 -5.33 -17.56
C ILE A 149 6.90 -5.13 -16.82
N PHE A 150 7.55 -6.22 -16.45
CA PHE A 150 8.80 -6.24 -15.68
C PHE A 150 9.98 -6.78 -16.49
N SER A 151 11.19 -6.54 -15.98
CA SER A 151 12.39 -7.17 -16.53
C SER A 151 12.37 -8.68 -16.28
N ALA A 152 12.65 -9.45 -17.33
CA ALA A 152 12.89 -10.89 -17.25
C ALA A 152 14.38 -11.26 -17.08
N ALA A 153 15.27 -10.27 -16.90
CA ALA A 153 16.69 -10.52 -16.72
C ALA A 153 16.98 -11.25 -15.40
N ASN A 154 18.16 -11.87 -15.28
CA ASN A 154 18.64 -12.43 -14.02
C ASN A 154 18.63 -11.35 -12.91
N GLY A 155 17.92 -11.62 -11.80
CA GLY A 155 17.70 -10.64 -10.74
C GLY A 155 16.51 -9.68 -10.98
N GLY A 156 15.70 -9.93 -12.02
CA GLY A 156 14.46 -9.24 -12.34
C GLY A 156 13.35 -9.43 -11.29
N TYR A 157 12.12 -9.07 -11.64
CA TYR A 157 11.00 -9.12 -10.69
C TYR A 157 10.68 -10.57 -10.33
N LYS A 158 10.64 -10.87 -9.03
CA LYS A 158 10.24 -12.17 -8.48
C LYS A 158 8.87 -12.03 -7.81
N PRO A 159 7.81 -12.57 -8.41
CA PRO A 159 6.48 -12.54 -7.82
C PRO A 159 6.45 -13.41 -6.57
N ILE A 160 5.79 -12.90 -5.53
CA ILE A 160 5.39 -13.67 -4.36
C ILE A 160 3.90 -13.44 -4.23
N PRO A 161 3.09 -14.48 -4.47
CA PRO A 161 1.64 -14.39 -4.34
C PRO A 161 1.24 -13.82 -2.97
N ALA A 162 0.30 -12.88 -2.97
CA ALA A 162 -0.16 -12.23 -1.76
C ALA A 162 -0.78 -13.22 -0.74
N ASN A 163 -1.43 -14.29 -1.21
CA ASN A 163 -1.93 -15.37 -0.35
C ASN A 163 -0.78 -16.13 0.35
N GLU A 164 0.31 -16.41 -0.36
CA GLU A 164 1.49 -17.09 0.18
C GLU A 164 2.18 -16.23 1.25
N LEU A 165 2.32 -14.91 1.00
CA LEU A 165 2.83 -13.95 1.96
C LEU A 165 1.99 -13.90 3.24
N LEU A 166 0.67 -13.75 3.08
CA LEU A 166 -0.27 -13.66 4.20
C LEU A 166 -0.22 -14.93 5.05
N LYS A 167 -0.33 -16.10 4.40
CA LYS A 167 -0.30 -17.39 5.08
C LYS A 167 1.02 -17.61 5.83
N THR A 168 2.16 -17.40 5.18
CA THR A 168 3.47 -17.58 5.82
C THR A 168 3.63 -16.66 7.03
N THR A 169 3.17 -15.41 6.90
CA THR A 169 3.22 -14.45 8.01
C THR A 169 2.34 -14.90 9.18
N LEU A 170 1.11 -15.34 8.90
CA LEU A 170 0.19 -15.82 9.93
C LEU A 170 0.67 -17.10 10.63
N ASP A 171 1.14 -18.08 9.86
CA ASP A 171 1.68 -19.33 10.39
C ASP A 171 2.87 -19.05 11.33
N THR A 172 3.77 -18.16 10.92
CA THR A 172 4.96 -17.80 11.72
C THR A 172 4.58 -17.00 12.98
N LEU A 173 3.59 -16.11 12.89
CA LEU A 173 3.12 -15.34 14.05
C LEU A 173 2.34 -16.20 15.05
N GLY A 174 1.59 -17.19 14.56
CA GLY A 174 0.78 -18.10 15.36
C GLY A 174 1.61 -18.93 16.36
N GLU A 175 2.91 -19.09 16.12
CA GLU A 175 3.84 -19.72 17.08
C GLU A 175 4.04 -18.88 18.36
N ARG A 176 3.82 -17.56 18.29
CA ARG A 176 4.08 -16.62 19.40
C ARG A 176 2.84 -15.88 19.90
N VAL A 177 1.92 -15.55 19.01
CA VAL A 177 0.71 -14.79 19.33
C VAL A 177 -0.50 -15.70 19.21
N LYS A 178 -1.15 -15.95 20.35
CA LYS A 178 -2.31 -16.85 20.42
C LYS A 178 -3.58 -16.25 19.84
N ASN A 179 -3.76 -14.94 20.00
CA ASN A 179 -4.94 -14.21 19.57
C ASN A 179 -4.56 -13.13 18.55
N ILE A 180 -4.63 -13.48 17.27
CA ILE A 180 -4.48 -12.55 16.15
C ILE A 180 -5.88 -12.16 15.68
N LYS A 181 -6.26 -10.90 15.90
CA LYS A 181 -7.56 -10.36 15.48
C LYS A 181 -7.41 -9.66 14.13
N PHE A 182 -8.15 -10.14 13.13
CA PHE A 182 -8.29 -9.44 11.86
C PHE A 182 -9.07 -8.14 12.06
N GLU A 183 -8.51 -7.01 11.61
CA GLU A 183 -9.15 -5.69 11.72
C GLU A 183 -9.82 -5.32 10.41
N VAL A 184 -9.04 -5.28 9.33
CA VAL A 184 -9.49 -4.87 7.99
C VAL A 184 -8.45 -5.23 6.94
N ALA A 185 -8.88 -5.54 5.72
CA ALA A 185 -8.03 -5.50 4.55
C ALA A 185 -8.65 -4.69 3.42
N CYS A 186 -7.80 -4.10 2.60
CA CYS A 186 -8.19 -3.47 1.34
C CYS A 186 -7.31 -4.04 0.23
N MET A 187 -7.91 -4.27 -0.93
CA MET A 187 -7.21 -4.75 -2.11
C MET A 187 -7.79 -4.09 -3.36
N ASP A 188 -6.89 -3.59 -4.20
CA ASP A 188 -7.14 -3.30 -5.61
C ASP A 188 -6.18 -4.15 -6.47
N TYR A 189 -6.18 -3.98 -7.80
CA TYR A 189 -5.29 -4.76 -8.67
C TYR A 189 -3.80 -4.47 -8.48
N ASP A 190 -3.43 -3.33 -7.92
CA ASP A 190 -2.05 -2.90 -7.79
C ASP A 190 -1.49 -3.07 -6.39
N TYR A 191 -2.34 -3.05 -5.37
CA TYR A 191 -1.93 -2.95 -3.99
C TYR A 191 -2.91 -3.67 -3.06
N MET A 192 -2.35 -4.30 -2.03
CA MET A 192 -3.10 -4.87 -0.92
C MET A 192 -2.49 -4.41 0.39
N TYR A 193 -3.35 -4.16 1.38
CA TYR A 193 -2.93 -4.20 2.77
C TYR A 193 -3.90 -4.95 3.67
N VAL A 194 -3.36 -5.49 4.77
CA VAL A 194 -4.11 -6.19 5.82
C VAL A 194 -3.64 -5.67 7.17
N LYS A 195 -4.56 -5.24 8.02
CA LYS A 195 -4.30 -4.86 9.42
C LYS A 195 -4.79 -5.96 10.35
N MET A 196 -3.95 -6.35 11.29
CA MET A 196 -4.26 -7.34 12.31
C MET A 196 -3.72 -6.87 13.65
N LEU A 197 -4.46 -7.13 14.71
CA LEU A 197 -4.14 -6.74 16.08
C LEU A 197 -3.80 -7.96 16.92
N PHE A 198 -3.05 -7.74 18.00
CA PHE A 198 -2.68 -8.73 19.01
C PHE A 198 -3.26 -8.30 20.37
N PRO A 199 -4.57 -8.51 20.62
CA PRO A 199 -5.25 -7.98 21.81
C PRO A 199 -4.65 -8.49 23.12
N ASP A 200 -4.20 -9.74 23.16
CA ASP A 200 -3.64 -10.36 24.36
C ASP A 200 -2.27 -9.74 24.74
N GLU A 201 -1.59 -9.12 23.78
CA GLU A 201 -0.30 -8.43 24.00
C GLU A 201 -0.48 -7.00 24.52
N LYS A 202 -1.71 -6.52 24.60
CA LYS A 202 -2.05 -5.18 25.13
C LYS A 202 -1.50 -4.98 26.53
N GLU A 203 -1.78 -5.89 27.47
CA GLU A 203 -1.40 -5.70 28.88
C GLU A 203 0.11 -5.70 29.05
N THR A 204 0.81 -6.63 28.39
CA THR A 204 2.28 -6.69 28.34
C THR A 204 2.86 -5.37 27.85
N LEU A 205 2.28 -4.80 26.80
CA LEU A 205 2.69 -3.51 26.29
C LEU A 205 2.33 -2.36 27.24
N GLN A 206 1.10 -2.27 27.72
CA GLN A 206 0.63 -1.21 28.62
C GLN A 206 1.47 -1.14 29.91
N ASN A 207 1.82 -2.29 30.49
CA ASN A 207 2.71 -2.38 31.64
C ASN A 207 4.11 -1.81 31.35
N LEU A 208 4.59 -1.90 30.11
CA LEU A 208 5.85 -1.26 29.69
C LEU A 208 5.71 0.25 29.46
N TYR A 209 4.49 0.75 29.22
CA TYR A 209 4.17 2.14 28.89
C TYR A 209 3.81 3.02 30.09
N ASN A 210 3.35 2.46 31.23
CA ASN A 210 2.92 3.19 32.42
C ASN A 210 1.92 4.32 32.08
N LYS A 211 0.92 3.99 31.25
CA LYS A 211 -0.09 4.91 30.69
C LYS A 211 -1.49 4.31 30.74
N ASP A 212 -2.47 5.20 30.93
CA ASP A 212 -3.91 4.90 30.92
C ASP A 212 -4.51 4.67 29.52
N GLU A 213 -3.70 4.71 28.46
CA GLU A 213 -4.17 4.62 27.09
C GLU A 213 -4.18 3.20 26.54
N ASP A 214 -5.24 2.91 25.77
CA ASP A 214 -5.51 1.61 25.18
C ASP A 214 -4.69 1.39 23.89
N TYR A 215 -3.38 1.18 24.04
CA TYR A 215 -2.50 0.77 22.95
C TYR A 215 -2.63 -0.71 22.67
N ILE A 216 -3.17 -1.07 21.50
CA ILE A 216 -3.21 -2.47 21.05
C ILE A 216 -2.19 -2.65 19.93
N PRO A 217 -1.15 -3.49 20.12
CA PRO A 217 -0.18 -3.74 19.06
C PRO A 217 -0.77 -4.58 17.95
N GLY A 218 -0.10 -4.55 16.81
CA GLY A 218 -0.44 -5.38 15.68
C GLY A 218 0.57 -5.28 14.56
N ILE A 219 0.16 -5.78 13.40
CA ILE A 219 0.91 -5.63 12.16
C ILE A 219 0.02 -5.14 11.01
N MET A 220 0.66 -4.51 10.04
CA MET A 220 0.10 -4.22 8.72
C MET A 220 0.96 -4.86 7.64
N ILE A 221 0.39 -5.84 6.94
CA ILE A 221 1.00 -6.44 5.75
C ILE A 221 0.67 -5.55 4.56
N LYS A 222 1.66 -5.22 3.72
CA LYS A 222 1.51 -4.54 2.44
C LYS A 222 2.21 -5.33 1.35
N THR A 223 1.60 -5.44 0.17
CA THR A 223 2.20 -6.12 -0.99
C THR A 223 1.60 -5.61 -2.30
N SER A 224 2.25 -5.95 -3.41
CA SER A 224 1.85 -5.61 -4.77
C SER A 224 2.36 -6.63 -5.78
N ASP A 225 1.45 -7.19 -6.58
CA ASP A 225 1.80 -8.03 -7.74
C ASP A 225 2.29 -7.21 -8.95
N THR A 226 2.04 -5.91 -8.95
CA THR A 226 2.27 -5.00 -10.09
C THR A 226 3.38 -3.98 -9.84
N GLY A 227 4.07 -4.09 -8.69
CA GLY A 227 5.30 -3.36 -8.39
C GLY A 227 5.08 -1.99 -7.76
N PHE A 228 3.87 -1.70 -7.29
CA PHE A 228 3.52 -0.48 -6.55
C PHE A 228 4.01 -0.50 -5.10
N SER A 229 4.25 -1.69 -4.55
CA SER A 229 4.73 -1.87 -3.18
C SER A 229 5.74 -3.00 -3.10
N ALA A 230 6.56 -3.00 -2.05
CA ALA A 230 7.37 -4.14 -1.66
C ALA A 230 6.51 -5.07 -0.77
N ASN A 231 7.01 -6.27 -0.50
CA ASN A 231 6.45 -7.09 0.58
C ASN A 231 6.90 -6.51 1.91
N GLU A 232 5.98 -5.94 2.67
CA GLU A 232 6.28 -5.27 3.92
C GLU A 232 5.35 -5.75 5.03
N ILE A 233 5.92 -6.05 6.19
CA ILE A 233 5.20 -6.28 7.44
C ILE A 233 5.61 -5.16 8.38
N ASN A 234 4.68 -4.22 8.58
CA ASN A 234 4.90 -3.01 9.35
C ASN A 234 4.31 -3.19 10.76
N PRO A 235 5.01 -2.76 11.83
CA PRO A 235 4.40 -2.67 13.15
C PRO A 235 3.29 -1.61 13.13
N ILE A 236 2.22 -1.87 13.87
CA ILE A 236 1.14 -0.90 14.08
C ILE A 236 0.72 -0.83 15.54
N TRP A 237 0.16 0.31 15.93
CA TRP A 237 -0.60 0.46 17.16
C TRP A 237 -2.01 0.95 16.88
N LYS A 238 -3.01 0.29 17.44
CA LYS A 238 -4.36 0.84 17.54
C LYS A 238 -4.41 1.78 18.75
N ILE A 239 -4.91 3.00 18.53
CA ILE A 239 -5.14 4.00 19.57
C ILE A 239 -6.54 4.56 19.34
N GLY A 240 -7.48 4.21 20.22
CA GLY A 240 -8.90 4.50 20.00
C GLY A 240 -9.39 3.90 18.67
N SER A 241 -9.95 4.73 17.79
CA SER A 241 -10.41 4.30 16.45
C SER A 241 -9.32 4.33 15.36
N THR A 242 -8.13 4.88 15.64
CA THR A 242 -7.04 5.06 14.64
C THR A 242 -5.95 4.01 14.73
N THR A 243 -5.27 3.76 13.61
CA THR A 243 -4.06 2.95 13.55
C THR A 243 -2.84 3.84 13.31
N VAL A 244 -1.80 3.73 14.12
CA VAL A 244 -0.49 4.31 13.81
C VAL A 244 0.33 3.27 13.05
N VAL A 245 0.91 3.64 11.91
CA VAL A 245 1.68 2.72 11.05
C VAL A 245 3.15 3.13 11.00
N PHE A 246 4.03 2.25 11.47
CA PHE A 246 5.48 2.44 11.46
C PHE A 246 6.08 1.86 10.17
N GLU A 247 6.18 2.70 9.14
CA GLU A 247 6.52 2.26 7.77
C GLU A 247 7.91 2.67 7.28
N GLN A 248 8.78 3.22 8.14
CA GLN A 248 10.15 3.48 7.69
C GLN A 248 10.87 2.15 7.40
N PRO A 249 11.78 2.10 6.42
CA PRO A 249 12.42 0.85 6.01
C PRO A 249 13.16 0.08 7.14
N HIS A 250 13.58 0.76 8.20
CA HIS A 250 14.26 0.14 9.35
C HIS A 250 13.30 -0.33 10.44
N GLU A 251 12.02 0.05 10.35
CA GLU A 251 10.95 -0.30 11.29
C GLU A 251 10.16 -1.53 10.84
N SER A 252 10.17 -1.85 9.55
CA SER A 252 9.43 -2.95 8.98
C SER A 252 10.31 -4.14 8.64
N VAL A 253 9.69 -5.32 8.58
CA VAL A 253 10.24 -6.47 7.86
C VAL A 253 9.91 -6.23 6.38
N ARG A 254 10.92 -5.95 5.58
CA ARG A 254 10.76 -5.49 4.20
C ARG A 254 11.58 -6.34 3.24
N MET A 255 10.92 -6.79 2.18
CA MET A 255 11.57 -7.50 1.09
C MET A 255 11.16 -6.94 -0.26
N ILE A 256 12.15 -6.47 -1.02
CA ILE A 256 11.96 -6.03 -2.41
C ILE A 256 11.78 -7.24 -3.32
N HIS A 257 10.95 -7.11 -4.36
CA HIS A 257 10.66 -8.19 -5.32
C HIS A 257 11.80 -8.43 -6.33
N ARG A 258 13.07 -8.35 -5.94
CA ARG A 258 14.22 -8.51 -6.84
C ARG A 258 15.41 -9.17 -6.14
N GLY A 259 16.26 -9.83 -6.92
CA GLY A 259 17.49 -10.46 -6.43
C GLY A 259 17.31 -11.84 -5.79
N GLN A 260 18.37 -12.36 -5.18
CA GLN A 260 18.39 -13.72 -4.60
C GLN A 260 17.49 -13.84 -3.37
N ASN A 261 17.40 -12.77 -2.56
CA ASN A 261 16.66 -12.77 -1.30
C ASN A 261 15.14 -12.60 -1.48
N ALA A 262 14.66 -12.31 -2.69
CA ALA A 262 13.23 -12.20 -2.98
C ALA A 262 12.59 -13.60 -3.09
N ASN A 263 12.37 -14.22 -1.94
CA ASN A 263 11.74 -15.52 -1.77
C ASN A 263 10.99 -15.55 -0.42
N ILE A 264 10.05 -16.49 -0.28
CA ILE A 264 9.19 -16.55 0.90
C ILE A 264 9.93 -16.97 2.18
N ASP A 265 10.97 -17.79 2.06
CA ASP A 265 11.76 -18.28 3.21
C ASP A 265 12.49 -17.14 3.92
N THR A 266 13.03 -16.18 3.16
CA THR A 266 13.61 -14.95 3.74
C THR A 266 12.60 -14.20 4.60
N ILE A 267 11.34 -14.08 4.14
CA ILE A 267 10.29 -13.42 4.92
C ILE A 267 10.01 -14.22 6.18
N LYS A 268 9.85 -15.54 6.05
CA LYS A 268 9.59 -16.43 7.18
C LYS A 268 10.64 -16.27 8.28
N ASP A 269 11.92 -16.24 7.92
CA ASP A 269 13.03 -16.06 8.85
C ASP A 269 13.03 -14.67 9.52
N ASP A 270 12.57 -13.64 8.80
CA ASP A 270 12.55 -12.26 9.29
C ASP A 270 11.27 -11.87 10.03
N VAL A 271 10.13 -12.55 9.85
CA VAL A 271 8.86 -12.23 10.53
C VAL A 271 9.03 -12.11 12.05
N PRO A 272 9.78 -13.00 12.76
CA PRO A 272 10.01 -12.86 14.20
C PRO A 272 10.66 -11.53 14.62
N ASN A 273 11.37 -10.85 13.72
CA ASN A 273 11.95 -9.53 14.00
C ASN A 273 10.88 -8.46 14.22
N ILE A 274 9.63 -8.67 13.79
CA ILE A 274 8.54 -7.70 13.99
C ILE A 274 8.30 -7.39 15.48
N PHE A 275 8.50 -8.37 16.37
CA PHE A 275 8.37 -8.17 17.82
C PHE A 275 9.48 -7.28 18.37
N VAL A 276 10.69 -7.38 17.80
CA VAL A 276 11.81 -6.48 18.12
C VAL A 276 11.47 -5.06 17.68
N LYS A 277 10.88 -4.89 16.49
CA LYS A 277 10.44 -3.59 15.97
C LYS A 277 9.32 -2.98 16.83
N LEU A 278 8.28 -3.74 17.16
CA LEU A 278 7.23 -3.32 18.10
C LEU A 278 7.83 -2.88 19.44
N ARG A 279 8.78 -3.65 20.01
CA ARG A 279 9.46 -3.26 21.24
C ARG A 279 10.27 -1.97 21.07
N ASP A 280 10.95 -1.79 19.95
CA ASP A 280 11.77 -0.60 19.72
C ASP A 280 10.92 0.67 19.54
N THR A 281 9.69 0.56 19.01
CA THR A 281 8.73 1.68 18.97
C THR A 281 8.36 2.19 20.39
N ILE A 282 8.43 1.34 21.43
CA ILE A 282 8.26 1.76 22.85
C ILE A 282 9.29 2.83 23.25
N LYS A 283 10.54 2.68 22.80
CA LYS A 283 11.63 3.58 23.16
C LYS A 283 11.39 4.99 22.61
N LEU A 284 10.70 5.10 21.46
CA LEU A 284 10.32 6.37 20.86
C LEU A 284 9.37 7.15 21.77
N ILE A 285 8.28 6.51 22.25
CA ILE A 285 7.34 7.13 23.20
C ILE A 285 8.08 7.62 24.44
N LYS A 286 8.88 6.75 25.07
CA LYS A 286 9.58 7.10 26.32
C LYS A 286 10.47 8.31 26.15
N LYS A 287 11.23 8.37 25.05
CA LYS A 287 12.09 9.51 24.72
C LYS A 287 11.26 10.79 24.56
N GLN A 288 10.16 10.72 23.83
CA GLN A 288 9.31 11.89 23.56
C GLN A 288 8.59 12.41 24.81
N MET A 289 8.19 11.53 25.72
CA MET A 289 7.58 11.91 26.99
C MET A 289 8.58 12.57 27.96
N GLN A 290 9.85 12.16 27.92
CA GLN A 290 10.90 12.72 28.78
C GLN A 290 11.35 14.11 28.31
N TYR A 291 11.25 14.39 27.02
CA TYR A 291 11.67 15.67 26.46
C TYR A 291 10.57 16.73 26.63
N LYS A 292 10.85 17.72 27.46
CA LYS A 292 10.03 18.94 27.59
C LYS A 292 10.42 19.94 26.52
N VAL A 293 9.44 20.34 25.71
CA VAL A 293 9.60 21.25 24.58
C VAL A 293 9.61 22.70 25.08
N LYS A 294 10.64 23.47 24.70
CA LYS A 294 10.83 24.86 25.14
C LYS A 294 10.00 25.84 24.31
N TYR A 295 9.89 25.59 23.01
CA TYR A 295 9.16 26.40 22.05
C TYR A 295 8.13 25.54 21.31
N PRO A 296 6.98 25.24 21.94
CA PRO A 296 6.04 24.25 21.41
C PRO A 296 5.48 24.58 20.02
N GLN A 297 5.12 25.85 19.79
CA GLN A 297 4.59 26.27 18.49
C GLN A 297 5.63 26.12 17.36
N LEU A 298 6.85 26.63 17.58
CA LEU A 298 7.95 26.49 16.64
C LEU A 298 8.24 25.01 16.34
N THR A 299 8.30 24.19 17.39
CA THR A 299 8.57 22.75 17.28
C THR A 299 7.50 22.05 16.45
N LEU A 300 6.22 22.40 16.66
CA LEU A 300 5.10 21.86 15.89
C LEU A 300 5.17 22.27 14.42
N ASP A 301 5.48 23.54 14.13
CA ASP A 301 5.63 24.04 12.76
C ASP A 301 6.77 23.32 12.03
N ASN A 302 7.88 23.10 12.73
CA ASN A 302 9.03 22.35 12.22
C ASN A 302 8.69 20.86 11.98
N ALA A 303 7.89 20.25 12.86
CA ALA A 303 7.40 18.90 12.68
C ALA A 303 6.50 18.80 11.43
N CYS A 304 5.53 19.71 11.29
CA CYS A 304 4.64 19.77 10.12
C CYS A 304 5.42 19.94 8.81
N TYR A 305 6.41 20.84 8.79
CA TYR A 305 7.29 21.04 7.64
C TYR A 305 8.07 19.77 7.30
N LYS A 306 8.71 19.15 8.30
CA LYS A 306 9.52 17.93 8.11
C LYS A 306 8.70 16.73 7.65
N LEU A 307 7.47 16.62 8.12
CA LEU A 307 6.50 15.60 7.71
C LEU A 307 5.79 15.93 6.39
N LYS A 308 6.07 17.10 5.80
CA LYS A 308 5.50 17.58 4.53
C LYS A 308 3.96 17.64 4.53
N LEU A 309 3.38 18.08 5.65
CA LEU A 309 1.93 18.28 5.73
C LEU A 309 1.47 19.36 4.74
N GLY A 310 0.29 19.15 4.14
CA GLY A 310 -0.34 20.15 3.32
C GLY A 310 -0.81 21.35 4.15
N LYS A 311 -0.88 22.54 3.54
CA LYS A 311 -1.26 23.80 4.23
C LYS A 311 -2.55 23.70 5.06
N LYS A 312 -3.56 22.98 4.55
CA LYS A 312 -4.84 22.77 5.26
C LYS A 312 -4.66 21.92 6.52
N ASP A 313 -3.88 20.86 6.43
CA ASP A 313 -3.64 19.93 7.55
C ASP A 313 -2.74 20.57 8.61
N THR A 314 -1.71 21.33 8.18
CA THR A 314 -0.87 22.13 9.09
C THR A 314 -1.72 23.11 9.90
N ARG A 315 -2.59 23.89 9.24
CA ARG A 315 -3.47 24.84 9.93
C ARG A 315 -4.40 24.15 10.93
N TYR A 316 -5.00 23.03 10.53
CA TYR A 316 -5.87 22.25 11.40
C TYR A 316 -5.14 21.79 12.67
N ILE A 317 -3.91 21.26 12.54
CA ILE A 317 -3.10 20.85 13.70
C ILE A 317 -2.72 22.04 14.59
N GLN A 318 -2.39 23.20 14.00
CA GLN A 318 -2.10 24.42 14.77
C GLN A 318 -3.32 24.89 15.56
N ASP A 319 -4.50 24.91 14.94
CA ASP A 319 -5.75 25.29 15.60
C ASP A 319 -6.08 24.34 16.77
N LYS A 320 -5.90 23.03 16.58
CA LYS A 320 -6.03 22.01 17.64
C LYS A 320 -5.04 22.23 18.78
N PHE A 321 -3.79 22.53 18.45
CA PHE A 321 -2.77 22.77 19.46
C PHE A 321 -3.05 24.02 20.28
N ASN A 322 -3.50 25.10 19.64
CA ASN A 322 -3.89 26.33 20.34
C ASN A 322 -5.06 26.08 21.31
N LEU A 323 -6.06 25.29 20.89
CA LEU A 323 -7.16 24.90 21.77
C LEU A 323 -6.66 24.04 22.95
N PHE A 324 -5.75 23.10 22.69
CA PHE A 324 -5.13 22.28 23.73
C PHE A 324 -4.38 23.13 24.76
N LEU A 325 -3.58 24.11 24.33
CA LEU A 325 -2.89 25.05 25.21
C LEU A 325 -3.88 25.90 26.03
N PHE A 326 -4.95 26.39 25.39
CA PHE A 326 -6.00 27.14 26.08
C PHE A 326 -6.69 26.33 27.18
N MET A 327 -6.94 25.04 26.94
CA MET A 327 -7.56 24.14 27.92
C MET A 327 -6.58 23.67 29.01
N ASN A 328 -5.26 23.80 28.79
CA ASN A 328 -4.22 23.30 29.67
C ASN A 328 -3.12 24.36 29.88
N PRO A 329 -3.44 25.53 30.47
CA PRO A 329 -2.54 26.69 30.49
C PRO A 329 -1.21 26.44 31.22
N ASP A 330 -1.21 25.57 32.22
CA ASP A 330 -0.03 25.27 33.06
C ASP A 330 0.68 23.97 32.66
N LYS A 331 0.25 23.31 31.57
CA LYS A 331 0.82 22.04 31.16
C LYS A 331 2.15 22.23 30.43
N GLU A 332 3.22 21.66 30.97
CA GLU A 332 4.48 21.50 30.24
C GLU A 332 4.28 20.58 29.05
N ILE A 333 4.61 21.06 27.85
CA ILE A 333 4.45 20.32 26.60
C ILE A 333 5.63 19.39 26.39
N THR A 334 5.34 18.11 26.13
CA THR A 334 6.34 17.12 25.75
C THR A 334 6.34 16.87 24.25
N GLY A 335 7.40 16.25 23.71
CA GLY A 335 7.40 15.81 22.31
C GLY A 335 6.27 14.83 22.00
N TYR A 336 5.82 14.10 23.02
CA TYR A 336 4.73 13.15 22.90
C TYR A 336 3.35 13.84 22.81
N ASP A 337 3.14 14.94 23.54
CA ASP A 337 1.91 15.75 23.38
C ASP A 337 1.78 16.31 21.96
N LEU A 338 2.90 16.75 21.35
CA LEU A 338 2.90 17.17 19.95
C LEU A 338 2.64 16.01 18.97
N THR A 339 3.16 14.81 19.27
CA THR A 339 2.92 13.61 18.46
C THR A 339 1.44 13.22 18.45
N LYS A 340 0.75 13.35 19.59
CA LYS A 340 -0.68 13.02 19.68
C LYS A 340 -1.56 13.84 18.74
N LEU A 341 -1.21 15.09 18.46
CA LEU A 341 -1.97 15.91 17.51
C LEU A 341 -2.05 15.25 16.12
N PHE A 342 -1.00 14.55 15.69
CA PHE A 342 -1.00 13.81 14.42
C PHE A 342 -1.87 12.55 14.49
N VAL A 343 -1.89 11.86 15.63
CA VAL A 343 -2.76 10.69 15.87
C VAL A 343 -4.23 11.12 15.87
N GLU A 344 -4.57 12.19 16.59
CA GLU A 344 -5.92 12.76 16.67
C GLU A 344 -6.39 13.26 15.30
N MET A 345 -5.52 13.91 14.53
CA MET A 345 -5.84 14.34 13.17
C MET A 345 -6.21 13.13 12.29
N ALA A 346 -5.47 12.03 12.35
CA ALA A 346 -5.83 10.81 11.61
C ALA A 346 -7.16 10.21 12.08
N ASN A 347 -7.50 10.38 13.36
CA ASN A 347 -8.74 9.87 13.96
C ASN A 347 -10.00 10.60 13.54
N GLU A 348 -9.90 11.88 13.20
CA GLU A 348 -11.06 12.70 12.83
C GLU A 348 -11.37 12.67 11.33
N ILE A 349 -10.53 12.04 10.51
CA ILE A 349 -10.71 11.96 9.06
C ILE A 349 -11.60 10.77 8.70
N LYS A 350 -12.68 11.07 7.96
CA LYS A 350 -13.63 10.09 7.44
C LYS A 350 -13.24 9.49 6.10
N ASP A 351 -12.47 10.23 5.30
CA ASP A 351 -11.97 9.75 4.02
C ASP A 351 -10.86 8.72 4.26
N GLU A 352 -11.12 7.46 3.95
CA GLU A 352 -10.23 6.35 4.31
C GLU A 352 -8.85 6.45 3.63
N GLY A 353 -8.81 6.96 2.39
CA GLY A 353 -7.56 7.17 1.66
C GLY A 353 -6.68 8.22 2.36
N LYS A 354 -7.25 9.37 2.69
CA LYS A 354 -6.57 10.40 3.47
C LYS A 354 -6.23 9.91 4.89
N GLN A 355 -7.12 9.16 5.54
CA GLN A 355 -6.85 8.59 6.85
C GLN A 355 -5.60 7.71 6.81
N ALA A 356 -5.50 6.78 5.86
CA ALA A 356 -4.33 5.91 5.73
C ALA A 356 -3.00 6.68 5.54
N VAL A 357 -3.03 7.79 4.79
CA VAL A 357 -1.88 8.69 4.66
C VAL A 357 -1.52 9.33 6.01
N LEU A 358 -2.51 9.77 6.77
CA LEU A 358 -2.29 10.40 8.07
C LEU A 358 -1.87 9.41 9.16
N GLU A 359 -2.34 8.17 9.11
CA GLU A 359 -1.90 7.06 9.97
C GLU A 359 -0.39 6.78 9.80
N SER A 360 0.11 6.86 8.56
CA SER A 360 1.54 6.82 8.23
C SER A 360 2.29 8.05 8.75
N ILE A 361 1.72 9.25 8.59
CA ILE A 361 2.30 10.50 9.11
C ILE A 361 2.42 10.45 10.64
N ALA A 362 1.42 9.90 11.33
CA ALA A 362 1.46 9.70 12.78
C ALA A 362 2.63 8.78 13.18
N GLY A 363 2.86 7.68 12.47
CA GLY A 363 4.03 6.82 12.70
C GLY A 363 5.36 7.54 12.47
N LYS A 364 5.44 8.41 11.47
CA LYS A 364 6.61 9.27 11.21
C LYS A 364 6.80 10.32 12.32
N ALA A 365 5.71 10.84 12.90
CA ALA A 365 5.79 11.76 14.04
C ALA A 365 6.45 11.11 15.27
N PHE A 366 6.18 9.84 15.55
CA PHE A 366 6.88 9.08 16.59
C PHE A 366 8.41 9.00 16.38
N ASN A 367 8.88 9.11 15.15
CA ASN A 367 10.30 9.07 14.81
C ASN A 367 11.00 10.43 14.87
N LEU A 368 10.26 11.52 15.10
CA LEU A 368 10.86 12.85 15.13
C LEU A 368 11.76 13.03 16.35
N ASN A 369 12.90 13.68 16.11
CA ASN A 369 13.76 14.16 17.18
C ASN A 369 13.31 15.56 17.60
N TYR A 370 12.34 15.62 18.51
CA TYR A 370 11.76 16.87 19.00
C TYR A 370 12.77 17.82 19.63
N GLU A 371 13.83 17.32 20.28
CA GLU A 371 14.90 18.17 20.80
C GLU A 371 15.61 18.98 19.71
N LYS A 372 15.77 18.38 18.53
CA LYS A 372 16.38 19.05 17.39
C LYS A 372 15.42 20.09 16.79
N LEU A 373 14.16 19.72 16.63
CA LEU A 373 13.13 20.61 16.08
C LEU A 373 12.83 21.81 16.98
N ASP A 374 13.08 21.70 18.29
CA ASP A 374 12.91 22.77 19.27
C ASP A 374 14.04 23.82 19.24
N LYS A 375 15.11 23.58 18.48
CA LYS A 375 16.26 24.49 18.34
C LYS A 375 16.41 25.06 16.93
N GLU A 376 15.82 24.41 15.94
CA GLU A 376 15.90 24.84 14.53
C GLU A 376 14.87 25.95 14.27
N LEU A 377 15.30 27.08 13.71
CA LEU A 377 14.40 27.99 13.03
C LEU A 377 14.39 27.57 11.56
N ASN A 378 13.24 27.12 11.07
CA ASN A 378 13.05 26.82 9.65
C ASN A 378 13.12 28.08 8.78
#